data_AF-A0A7T4WN34-F1
#
_entry.id   AF-A0A7T4WN34-F1
#
_cell.length_a   1.000
_cell.length_b   1.000
_cell.length_c   1.000
_cell.angle_alpha   90.00
_cell.angle_beta   90.00
_cell.angle_gamma   90.00
#
_symmetry.space_group_name_H-M   'P 1'
#
loop_
_entity.id
_entity.type
_entity.pdbx_description
1 polymer ?
#
loop_
_entity_poly.entity_id
_entity_poly.type
_entity_poly.pdbx_seq_one_letter_code
_entity_poly.pdbx_strand_id
1 'polypeptide(L)'
;MHLRWRLVLLVALGGAVGTAARALLAAAFPPRDGISWVVLGINVVGAFCLGLLLDALARRGPDAGRRRGIRLLVGTGVLGGFTTYSTLADDTARLLDAGRWGAGSGYALLSVALGLVAVVLGTWIAGLTRPRARPTRPRARPTRPGGDTR
;
A
#
# COMPACT_ATOMS: atom_id res chain seq x y z
N MET A 1 9.80 -6.33 23.68
CA MET A 1 8.93 -5.78 22.60
C MET A 1 7.53 -5.56 23.16
N HIS A 2 7.10 -4.32 23.37
CA HIS A 2 5.70 -4.05 23.75
C HIS A 2 4.84 -4.04 22.49
N LEU A 3 4.11 -5.12 22.24
CA LEU A 3 3.12 -5.18 21.17
C LEU A 3 2.07 -4.10 21.46
N ARG A 4 2.08 -3.02 20.68
CA ARG A 4 1.09 -1.94 20.86
C ARG A 4 -0.22 -2.45 20.26
N TRP A 5 -1.06 -3.10 21.07
CA TRP A 5 -2.35 -3.67 20.65
C TRP A 5 -3.20 -2.72 19.82
N ARG A 6 -3.16 -1.41 20.13
CA ARG A 6 -3.81 -0.38 19.32
C ARG A 6 -3.43 -0.42 17.83
N LEU A 7 -2.17 -0.70 17.52
CA LEU A 7 -1.71 -0.82 16.12
C LEU A 7 -2.22 -2.09 15.45
N VAL A 8 -2.31 -3.20 16.20
CA VAL A 8 -2.88 -4.46 15.70
C VAL A 8 -4.36 -4.27 15.39
N LEU A 9 -5.11 -3.60 16.27
CA LEU A 9 -6.52 -3.28 16.04
C LEU A 9 -6.73 -2.41 14.79
N LEU A 10 -5.82 -1.46 14.52
CA LEU A 10 -5.87 -0.68 13.27
C LEU A 10 -5.68 -1.57 12.04
N VAL A 11 -4.72 -2.49 12.07
CA VAL A 11 -4.51 -3.45 10.97
C VAL A 11 -5.74 -4.34 10.81
N ALA A 12 -6.29 -4.87 11.90
CA ALA A 12 -7.47 -5.73 11.86
C ALA A 12 -8.71 -5.01 11.29
N LEU A 13 -8.98 -3.78 11.74
CA LEU A 13 -10.09 -2.98 11.23
C LEU A 13 -9.93 -2.69 9.73
N GLY A 14 -8.74 -2.26 9.32
CA GLY A 14 -8.45 -2.03 7.90
C GLY A 14 -8.57 -3.31 7.08
N GLY A 15 -8.02 -4.42 7.59
CA GLY A 15 -8.06 -5.73 6.95
C GLY A 15 -9.47 -6.26 6.75
N ALA A 16 -10.36 -6.07 7.73
CA ALA A 16 -11.77 -6.40 7.61
C ALA A 16 -12.45 -5.63 6.48
N VAL A 17 -12.21 -4.31 6.40
CA VAL A 17 -12.75 -3.45 5.34
C VAL A 17 -12.23 -3.87 3.96
N GLY A 18 -10.91 -4.06 3.83
CA GLY A 18 -10.28 -4.46 2.58
C GLY A 18 -10.77 -5.83 2.09
N THR A 19 -10.82 -6.80 2.99
CA THR A 19 -11.29 -8.16 2.70
C THR A 19 -12.77 -8.18 2.31
N ALA A 20 -13.62 -7.42 3.01
CA ALA A 20 -15.03 -7.30 2.67
C ALA A 20 -15.22 -6.68 1.28
N ALA A 21 -14.52 -5.59 0.97
CA ALA A 21 -14.57 -4.95 -0.36
C ALA A 21 -14.14 -5.92 -1.47
N ARG A 22 -13.04 -6.65 -1.27
CA ARG A 22 -12.59 -7.69 -2.20
C ARG A 22 -13.64 -8.80 -2.36
N ALA A 23 -14.23 -9.29 -1.27
CA ALA A 23 -15.23 -10.35 -1.30
C ALA A 23 -16.47 -9.93 -2.09
N LEU A 24 -16.95 -8.70 -1.89
CA LEU A 24 -18.08 -8.15 -2.62
C LEU A 24 -17.78 -8.01 -4.12
N LEU A 25 -16.60 -7.50 -4.48
CA LEU A 25 -16.19 -7.39 -5.88
C LEU A 25 -16.05 -8.75 -6.56
N ALA A 26 -15.43 -9.73 -5.88
CA ALA A 26 -15.29 -11.09 -6.40
C ALA A 26 -16.63 -11.80 -6.56
N ALA A 27 -17.60 -11.54 -5.67
CA ALA A 27 -18.96 -12.08 -5.78
C ALA A 27 -19.75 -11.43 -6.93
N ALA A 28 -19.60 -10.12 -7.14
CA ALA A 28 -20.29 -9.39 -8.19
C ALA A 28 -19.76 -9.72 -9.60
N PHE A 29 -18.50 -10.13 -9.71
CA PHE A 29 -17.83 -10.37 -10.98
C PHE A 29 -17.07 -11.70 -10.94
N PRO A 30 -17.76 -12.82 -11.21
CA PRO A 30 -17.17 -14.15 -11.15
C PRO A 30 -16.11 -14.35 -12.25
N PRO A 31 -15.18 -15.31 -12.05
CA PRO A 31 -14.16 -15.65 -13.05
C PRO A 31 -14.77 -16.05 -14.40
N ARG A 32 -14.10 -15.67 -15.50
CA ARG A 32 -14.45 -16.10 -16.86
C ARG A 32 -13.35 -16.99 -17.40
N ASP A 33 -13.72 -18.16 -17.90
CA ASP A 33 -12.77 -19.16 -18.37
C ASP A 33 -11.66 -19.45 -17.35
N GLY A 34 -12.00 -19.53 -16.06
CA GLY A 34 -11.02 -19.75 -14.98
C GLY A 34 -10.09 -18.58 -14.67
N ILE A 35 -10.25 -17.43 -15.34
CA ILE A 35 -9.48 -16.20 -15.08
C ILE A 35 -10.33 -15.21 -14.30
N SER A 36 -9.85 -14.80 -13.12
CA SER A 36 -10.48 -13.73 -12.34
C SER A 36 -9.91 -12.35 -12.69
N TRP A 37 -10.50 -11.70 -13.68
CA TRP A 37 -10.13 -10.33 -14.05
C TRP A 37 -10.30 -9.32 -12.91
N VAL A 38 -11.20 -9.61 -11.96
CA VAL A 38 -11.35 -8.79 -10.75
C VAL A 38 -10.17 -8.95 -9.81
N VAL A 39 -9.63 -10.16 -9.63
CA VAL A 39 -8.42 -10.35 -8.81
C VAL A 39 -7.23 -9.60 -9.41
N LEU A 40 -7.06 -9.64 -10.73
CA LEU A 40 -6.06 -8.80 -11.41
C LEU A 40 -6.32 -7.31 -11.13
N GLY A 41 -7.56 -6.84 -11.32
CA GLY A 41 -7.92 -5.44 -11.13
C GLY A 41 -7.68 -4.93 -9.70
N ILE A 42 -8.16 -5.65 -8.68
CA ILE A 42 -7.96 -5.26 -7.28
C ILE A 42 -6.47 -5.29 -6.89
N ASN A 43 -5.68 -6.24 -7.40
CA ASN A 43 -4.25 -6.30 -7.14
C ASN A 43 -3.52 -5.11 -7.75
N VAL A 44 -3.83 -4.76 -9.01
CA VAL A 44 -3.25 -3.60 -9.69
C VAL A 44 -3.64 -2.29 -9.00
N VAL A 45 -4.92 -2.09 -8.70
CA VAL A 45 -5.41 -0.89 -7.99
C VAL A 45 -4.79 -0.80 -6.59
N GLY A 46 -4.76 -1.92 -5.85
CA GLY A 46 -4.17 -1.95 -4.52
C GLY A 46 -2.67 -1.66 -4.52
N ALA A 47 -1.94 -2.21 -5.49
CA ALA A 47 -0.52 -1.94 -5.69
C ALA A 47 -0.25 -0.46 -6.00
N PHE A 48 -1.03 0.14 -6.90
CA PHE A 48 -0.98 1.57 -7.20
C PHE A 48 -1.23 2.43 -5.95
N CYS A 49 -2.33 2.18 -5.24
CA CYS A 49 -2.68 2.92 -4.04
C CYS A 49 -1.63 2.75 -2.93
N LEU A 50 -1.01 1.58 -2.84
CA LEU A 50 0.04 1.30 -1.85
C LEU A 50 1.30 2.10 -2.17
N GLY A 51 1.75 2.10 -3.43
CA GLY A 51 2.87 2.93 -3.89
C GLY A 51 2.64 4.42 -3.59
N LEU A 52 1.46 4.92 -3.95
CA LEU A 52 1.04 6.31 -3.69
C LEU A 52 1.07 6.62 -2.18
N LEU A 53 0.48 5.75 -1.36
CA LEU A 53 0.38 5.95 0.08
C LEU A 53 1.74 5.97 0.77
N LEU A 54 2.58 4.97 0.48
CA LEU A 54 3.86 4.80 1.16
C LEU A 54 4.82 5.95 0.84
N ASP A 55 4.90 6.34 -0.44
CA ASP A 55 5.75 7.45 -0.87
C ASP A 55 5.25 8.80 -0.33
N ALA A 56 3.93 9.05 -0.37
CA ALA A 56 3.34 10.26 0.20
C ALA A 56 3.56 10.37 1.72
N LEU A 57 3.52 9.25 2.45
CA LEU A 57 3.82 9.24 3.89
C LEU A 57 5.31 9.46 4.15
N ALA A 58 6.20 8.83 3.39
CA ALA A 58 7.65 8.95 3.53
C ALA A 58 8.11 10.40 3.35
N ARG A 59 7.58 11.11 2.34
CA ARG A 59 7.90 12.53 2.09
C ARG A 59 7.43 13.47 3.19
N ARG A 60 6.45 13.06 4.01
CA ARG A 60 5.92 13.86 5.13
C ARG A 60 6.70 13.67 6.43
N GLY A 61 7.77 12.88 6.44
CA GLY A 61 8.68 12.71 7.57
C GLY A 61 8.63 11.32 8.22
N PRO A 62 9.27 11.15 9.39
CA PRO A 62 9.53 9.84 9.98
C PRO A 62 8.26 9.03 10.24
N ASP A 63 8.41 7.72 10.19
CA ASP A 63 7.36 6.75 10.49
C ASP A 63 7.01 6.69 11.99
N ALA A 64 6.30 7.69 12.46
CA ALA A 64 5.91 7.82 13.86
C ALA A 64 4.51 8.41 14.02
N GLY A 65 3.94 8.22 15.21
CA GLY A 65 2.65 8.80 15.60
C GLY A 65 1.55 8.51 14.59
N ARG A 66 0.90 9.57 14.10
CA ARG A 66 -0.23 9.48 13.16
C ARG A 66 0.15 8.83 11.83
N ARG A 67 1.37 9.09 11.30
CA ARG A 67 1.81 8.54 10.00
C ARG A 67 1.92 7.01 10.06
N ARG A 68 2.47 6.48 11.15
CA ARG A 68 2.53 5.03 11.40
C ARG A 68 1.14 4.41 11.49
N GLY A 69 0.22 5.08 12.19
CA GLY A 69 -1.18 4.64 12.27
C GLY A 69 -1.84 4.55 10.90
N ILE A 70 -1.66 5.57 10.05
CA ILE A 70 -2.22 5.58 8.68
C ILE A 70 -1.60 4.47 7.82
N ARG A 71 -0.28 4.27 7.84
CA ARG A 71 0.34 3.16 7.09
C ARG A 71 -0.24 1.81 7.50
N LEU A 72 -0.38 1.57 8.80
CA LEU A 72 -0.86 0.28 9.29
C LEU A 72 -2.34 0.07 9.02
N LEU A 73 -3.19 1.08 9.24
CA LEU A 73 -4.62 1.00 8.95
C LEU A 73 -4.89 0.83 7.44
N VAL A 74 -4.33 1.72 6.62
CA VAL A 74 -4.65 1.79 5.19
C VAL A 74 -3.74 0.88 4.37
N GLY A 75 -2.43 0.95 4.57
CA GLY A 75 -1.47 0.15 3.80
C GLY A 75 -1.51 -1.32 4.17
N THR A 76 -1.21 -1.65 5.42
CA THR A 76 -1.19 -3.05 5.87
C THR A 76 -2.60 -3.63 6.03
N GLY A 77 -3.54 -2.86 6.57
CA GLY A 77 -4.93 -3.29 6.76
C GLY A 77 -5.72 -3.28 5.45
N VAL A 78 -6.22 -2.12 5.02
CA VAL A 78 -7.16 -2.01 3.90
C VAL A 78 -6.57 -2.56 2.61
N LEU A 79 -5.42 -2.06 2.15
CA LEU A 79 -4.82 -2.48 0.89
C LEU A 79 -4.31 -3.93 0.97
N GLY A 80 -3.75 -4.34 2.12
CA GLY A 80 -3.36 -5.73 2.36
C GLY A 80 -4.52 -6.72 2.31
N GLY A 81 -5.70 -6.38 2.85
CA GLY A 81 -6.89 -7.23 2.78
C GLY A 81 -7.63 -7.16 1.43
N PHE A 82 -7.55 -6.01 0.76
CA PHE A 82 -8.15 -5.75 -0.55
C PHE A 82 -7.43 -6.49 -1.69
N THR A 83 -6.12 -6.63 -1.60
CA THR A 83 -5.33 -7.42 -2.55
C THR A 83 -5.25 -8.89 -2.11
N THR A 84 -4.95 -9.79 -3.04
CA THR A 84 -4.81 -11.22 -2.75
C THR A 84 -3.84 -11.91 -3.69
N TYR A 85 -2.79 -12.49 -3.13
CA TYR A 85 -1.89 -13.38 -3.86
C TYR A 85 -2.41 -14.82 -3.88
N SER A 86 -3.04 -15.29 -2.79
CA SER A 86 -3.52 -16.67 -2.69
C SER A 86 -4.58 -16.99 -3.75
N THR A 87 -5.51 -16.07 -4.01
CA THR A 87 -6.53 -16.27 -5.05
C THR A 87 -5.92 -16.26 -6.45
N LEU A 88 -4.92 -15.39 -6.70
CA LEU A 88 -4.18 -15.40 -7.97
C LEU A 88 -3.44 -16.72 -8.18
N ALA A 89 -2.81 -17.25 -7.14
CA ALA A 89 -2.10 -18.52 -7.19
C ALA A 89 -3.05 -19.70 -7.44
N ASP A 90 -4.20 -19.73 -6.77
CA ASP A 90 -5.24 -20.73 -6.96
C ASP A 90 -5.81 -20.71 -8.39
N ASP A 91 -6.22 -19.54 -8.90
CA ASP A 91 -6.70 -19.37 -10.28
C ASP A 91 -5.64 -19.84 -11.29
N THR A 92 -4.38 -19.48 -11.06
CA THR A 92 -3.26 -19.90 -11.91
C THR A 92 -3.11 -21.41 -11.90
N ALA A 93 -3.04 -22.04 -10.72
CA ALA A 93 -2.89 -23.48 -10.58
C ALA A 93 -4.01 -24.24 -11.30
N ARG A 94 -5.27 -23.80 -11.12
CA ARG A 94 -6.43 -24.41 -11.79
C ARG A 94 -6.35 -24.33 -13.31
N LEU A 95 -5.80 -23.26 -13.87
CA LEU A 95 -5.58 -23.13 -15.32
C LEU A 95 -4.46 -24.07 -15.81
N LEU A 96 -3.38 -24.20 -15.04
CA LEU A 96 -2.28 -25.10 -15.39
C LEU A 96 -2.72 -26.57 -15.33
N ASP A 97 -3.45 -26.96 -14.28
CA ASP A 97 -4.01 -28.31 -14.11
C ASP A 97 -5.01 -28.66 -15.22
N ALA A 98 -5.75 -27.68 -15.73
CA ALA A 98 -6.63 -27.83 -16.88
C ALA A 98 -5.89 -27.90 -18.24
N GLY A 99 -4.55 -27.96 -18.25
CA GLY A 99 -3.73 -27.99 -19.46
C GLY A 99 -3.63 -26.65 -20.19
N ARG A 100 -4.15 -25.56 -19.62
CA ARG A 100 -4.19 -24.22 -20.23
C ARG A 100 -2.96 -23.41 -19.82
N TRP A 101 -1.78 -23.98 -20.06
CA TRP A 101 -0.47 -23.45 -19.63
C TRP A 101 -0.22 -21.99 -20.04
N GLY A 102 -0.60 -21.62 -21.27
CA GLY A 102 -0.45 -20.26 -21.78
C GLY A 102 -1.34 -19.24 -21.05
N ALA A 103 -2.58 -19.62 -20.74
CA ALA A 103 -3.51 -18.76 -20.01
C ALA A 103 -3.08 -18.61 -18.54
N GLY A 104 -2.71 -19.71 -17.87
CA GLY A 104 -2.25 -19.68 -16.47
C GLY A 104 -0.96 -18.87 -16.31
N SER A 105 0.06 -19.18 -17.10
CA SER A 105 1.35 -18.46 -17.05
C SER A 105 1.18 -16.99 -17.44
N GLY A 106 0.39 -16.72 -18.48
CA GLY A 106 0.08 -15.36 -18.93
C GLY A 106 -0.62 -14.54 -17.86
N TYR A 107 -1.64 -15.10 -17.20
CA TYR A 107 -2.36 -14.43 -16.12
C TYR A 107 -1.47 -14.09 -14.92
N ALA A 108 -0.62 -15.03 -14.50
CA ALA A 108 0.33 -14.81 -13.40
C ALA A 108 1.36 -13.73 -13.73
N LEU A 109 2.00 -13.83 -14.90
CA LEU A 109 3.02 -12.86 -15.34
C LEU A 109 2.42 -11.47 -15.53
N LEU A 110 1.26 -11.37 -16.18
CA LEU A 110 0.58 -10.11 -16.41
C LEU A 110 0.23 -9.42 -15.09
N SER A 111 -0.30 -10.18 -14.12
CA SER A 111 -0.66 -9.64 -12.81
C SER A 111 0.54 -9.08 -12.05
N VAL A 112 1.68 -9.78 -12.05
CA VAL A 112 2.92 -9.31 -11.42
C VAL A 112 3.46 -8.08 -12.15
N ALA A 113 3.55 -8.12 -13.48
CA ALA A 113 4.07 -7.03 -14.29
C ALA A 113 3.23 -5.75 -14.11
N LEU A 114 1.90 -5.85 -14.24
CA LEU A 114 1.00 -4.71 -14.03
C LEU A 114 1.03 -4.21 -12.59
N GLY A 115 1.15 -5.11 -11.60
CA GLY A 115 1.33 -4.73 -10.20
C GLY A 115 2.59 -3.90 -9.97
N LEU A 116 3.73 -4.30 -10.56
CA LEU A 116 4.98 -3.56 -10.48
C LEU A 116 4.87 -2.18 -11.14
N VAL A 117 4.32 -2.13 -12.36
CA VAL A 117 4.06 -0.86 -13.06
C VAL A 117 3.15 0.04 -12.23
N ALA A 118 2.09 -0.50 -11.65
CA ALA A 118 1.15 0.22 -10.82
C ALA A 118 1.81 0.85 -9.58
N VAL A 119 2.67 0.12 -8.86
CA VAL A 119 3.44 0.68 -7.73
C VAL A 119 4.31 1.85 -8.20
N VAL A 120 5.04 1.71 -9.31
CA VAL A 120 5.91 2.76 -9.85
C VAL A 120 5.10 4.00 -10.24
N LEU A 121 3.95 3.82 -10.88
CA LEU A 121 3.06 4.94 -11.20
C LEU A 121 2.53 5.62 -9.93
N GLY A 122 2.16 4.84 -8.92
CA GLY A 122 1.72 5.37 -7.63
C GLY A 122 2.79 6.22 -6.94
N THR A 123 4.03 5.74 -6.87
CA THR A 123 5.14 6.50 -6.28
C THR A 123 5.51 7.73 -7.11
N TRP A 124 5.45 7.64 -8.44
CA TRP A 124 5.69 8.77 -9.33
C TRP A 124 4.68 9.90 -9.10
N ILE A 125 3.38 9.56 -9.05
CA ILE A 125 2.31 10.55 -8.79
C ILE A 125 2.45 11.17 -7.39
N ALA A 126 2.76 10.37 -6.37
CA ALA A 126 3.02 10.90 -5.03
C ALA A 126 4.16 11.93 -5.03
N GLY A 127 5.20 11.70 -5.84
CA GLY A 127 6.33 12.63 -6.03
C GLY A 127 5.96 13.99 -6.62
N LEU A 128 4.86 14.07 -7.39
CA LEU A 128 4.36 15.34 -7.92
C LEU A 128 3.78 16.23 -6.80
N THR A 129 3.29 15.62 -5.72
CA THR A 129 2.73 16.35 -4.58
C THR A 129 3.81 16.77 -3.58
N ARG A 130 4.63 17.76 -3.94
CA ARG A 130 5.69 18.31 -3.06
C ARG A 130 5.10 18.86 -1.76
N PRO A 131 5.46 18.33 -0.57
CA PRO A 131 5.18 19.03 0.67
C PRO A 131 6.03 20.30 0.71
N ARG A 132 5.42 21.46 0.94
CA ARG A 132 6.17 22.69 1.28
C ARG A 132 7.04 22.38 2.49
N ALA A 133 8.36 22.36 2.31
CA ALA A 133 9.29 22.35 3.43
C ALA A 133 8.97 23.59 4.28
N ARG A 134 8.54 23.40 5.54
CA ARG A 134 8.49 24.52 6.48
C ARG A 134 9.94 24.95 6.71
N PRO A 135 10.31 26.22 6.46
CA PRO A 135 11.64 26.70 6.76
C PRO A 135 11.91 26.44 8.24
N THR A 136 12.96 25.67 8.53
CA THR A 136 13.53 25.61 9.88
C THR A 136 13.93 27.03 10.25
N ARG A 137 13.12 27.70 11.08
CA ARG A 137 13.54 28.98 11.68
C ARG A 137 14.89 28.72 12.36
N PRO A 138 15.94 29.49 12.03
CA PRO A 138 17.20 29.40 12.74
C PRO A 138 16.91 29.56 14.23
N ARG A 139 17.33 28.59 15.04
CA ARG A 139 17.33 28.71 16.50
C ARG A 139 18.14 29.98 16.81
N ALA A 140 17.48 31.02 17.31
CA ALA A 140 18.18 32.22 17.76
C ALA A 140 19.26 31.79 18.76
N ARG A 141 20.53 32.09 18.43
CA ARG A 141 21.65 31.89 19.36
C ARG A 141 21.32 32.69 20.63
N PRO A 142 21.47 32.12 21.83
CA PRO A 142 21.42 32.91 23.05
C PRO A 142 22.52 33.98 22.96
N THR A 143 22.13 35.25 22.93
CA THR A 143 23.05 36.37 23.11
C THR A 143 23.63 36.27 24.52
N ARG A 144 24.93 35.98 24.63
CA ARG A 144 25.65 36.08 25.90
C ARG A 144 25.55 37.54 26.37
N PRO A 145 25.09 37.84 27.59
CA PRO A 145 25.21 39.18 28.15
C PRO A 145 26.69 39.52 28.27
N GLY A 146 27.05 40.73 27.85
CA GLY A 146 28.40 41.27 27.99
C GLY A 146 28.83 41.25 29.45
N GLY A 147 29.95 40.60 29.71
CA GLY A 147 30.74 40.80 30.92
C GLY A 147 31.85 41.78 30.58
N ASP A 148 31.55 43.07 30.71
CA ASP A 148 32.53 44.14 30.74
C ASP A 148 32.52 44.69 32.17
N THR A 149 33.51 44.32 32.98
CA THR A 149 33.98 45.09 34.13
C THR A 149 35.37 44.59 34.52
N ARG A 150 36.37 45.42 34.18
CA ARG A 150 37.57 45.80 34.95
C ARG A 150 38.36 44.73 35.70
#